data_AF-A0A971C5B9-F1
#
_entry.id   AF-A0A971C5B9-F1
#
_cell.length_a   1.000
_cell.length_b   1.000
_cell.length_c   1.000
_cell.angle_alpha   90.00
_cell.angle_beta   90.00
_cell.angle_gamma   90.00
#
_symmetry.space_group_name_H-M   'P 1'
#
loop_
_entity.id
_entity.type
_entity.pdbx_description
1 polymer ?
#
loop_
_entity_poly.entity_id
_entity_poly.type
_entity_poly.pdbx_seq_one_letter_code
_entity_poly.pdbx_strand_id
1 'polypeptide(L)'
;MIYYSCSYIPMEVMLGSDSEFHRITSETPISCHELGCNLCGYAKTVYEKGMELNSGDCLLIADSCDAMRRIGDLLSELSSARVFILRLPWKSDVDAIEFLSGEIGDLTTFLENSGVAVNLHKGIARFNDLVDHVLTNEIRVQGADLSRLYLSALDGKKTEIDSSNLVSGGA
;
A
#
# COMPACT_ATOMS: atom_id res chain seq x y z
N MET A 1 -11.28 6.80 -4.05
CA MET A 1 -10.25 5.76 -4.33
C MET A 1 -9.40 5.57 -3.08
N ILE A 2 -8.73 4.43 -2.90
CA ILE A 2 -7.76 4.27 -1.80
C ILE A 2 -6.33 4.33 -2.35
N TYR A 3 -5.46 5.12 -1.73
CA TYR A 3 -4.03 5.17 -2.01
C TYR A 3 -3.26 4.76 -0.77
N TYR A 4 -2.14 4.05 -0.94
CA TYR A 4 -1.34 3.63 0.21
C TYR A 4 0.16 3.65 -0.06
N SER A 5 0.96 3.95 0.97
CA SER A 5 2.40 4.21 0.84
C SER A 5 3.33 3.05 1.19
N CYS A 6 2.85 1.99 1.84
CA CYS A 6 3.76 0.95 2.34
C CYS A 6 3.13 -0.43 2.34
N SER A 7 3.95 -1.47 2.17
CA SER A 7 3.52 -2.87 2.29
C SER A 7 3.06 -3.24 3.70
N TYR A 8 3.39 -2.43 4.71
CA TYR A 8 2.88 -2.61 6.07
C TYR A 8 1.42 -2.20 6.25
N ILE A 9 0.84 -1.45 5.30
CA ILE A 9 -0.61 -1.27 5.27
C ILE A 9 -1.23 -2.62 4.93
N PRO A 10 -2.11 -3.17 5.79
CA PRO A 10 -2.65 -4.51 5.61
C PRO A 10 -3.54 -4.58 4.37
N MET A 11 -3.01 -5.16 3.29
CA MET A 11 -3.72 -5.28 2.01
C MET A 11 -5.01 -6.07 2.14
N GLU A 12 -5.09 -6.98 3.10
CA GLU A 12 -6.28 -7.75 3.46
C GLU A 12 -7.46 -6.83 3.75
N VAL A 13 -7.24 -5.68 4.38
CA VAL A 13 -8.30 -4.70 4.67
C VAL A 13 -8.84 -4.11 3.35
N MET A 14 -7.94 -3.65 2.48
CA MET A 14 -8.32 -3.04 1.19
C MET A 14 -8.98 -4.06 0.26
N LEU A 15 -8.43 -5.28 0.17
CA LEU A 15 -8.99 -6.41 -0.57
C LEU A 15 -10.34 -6.89 -0.01
N GLY A 16 -10.60 -6.63 1.26
CA GLY A 16 -11.89 -6.87 1.90
C GLY A 16 -12.99 -5.91 1.44
N SER A 17 -12.64 -4.82 0.77
CA SER A 17 -13.57 -3.84 0.20
C SER A 17 -13.82 -4.07 -1.30
N ASP A 18 -14.84 -3.41 -1.82
CA ASP A 18 -15.10 -3.29 -3.27
C ASP A 18 -14.52 -2.00 -3.86
N SER A 19 -13.70 -1.27 -3.09
CA SER A 19 -13.00 -0.08 -3.58
C SER A 19 -11.73 -0.45 -4.33
N GLU A 20 -11.48 0.27 -5.42
CA GLU A 20 -10.16 0.24 -6.05
C GLU A 20 -9.12 0.87 -5.12
N PHE A 21 -7.91 0.32 -5.16
CA PHE A 21 -6.78 0.83 -4.40
C PHE A 21 -5.49 0.77 -5.21
N HIS A 22 -4.58 1.70 -4.94
CA HIS A 22 -3.31 1.81 -5.64
C HIS A 22 -2.14 2.04 -4.68
N ARG A 23 -1.06 1.28 -4.87
CA ARG A 23 0.22 1.56 -4.23
C ARG A 23 0.78 2.84 -4.82
N ILE A 24 1.15 3.79 -3.97
CA ILE A 24 1.97 4.93 -4.41
C ILE A 24 3.35 4.37 -4.76
N THR A 25 3.64 4.26 -6.05
CA THR A 25 4.95 3.89 -6.58
C THR A 25 5.69 5.13 -7.06
N SER A 26 7.02 5.10 -6.99
CA SER A 26 7.85 6.23 -7.40
C SER A 26 7.71 6.49 -8.90
N GLU A 27 7.12 7.62 -9.28
CA GLU A 27 7.28 8.17 -10.63
C GLU A 27 8.14 9.44 -10.54
N THR A 28 9.43 9.27 -10.89
CA THR A 28 10.41 10.34 -11.13
C THR A 28 10.90 11.12 -9.89
N PRO A 29 12.16 11.59 -9.83
CA PRO A 29 12.61 12.44 -8.73
C PRO A 29 12.00 13.83 -8.88
N ILE A 30 11.20 14.24 -7.90
CA ILE A 30 10.58 15.56 -7.92
C ILE A 30 11.24 16.45 -6.85
N SER A 31 11.65 17.63 -7.29
CA SER A 31 12.21 18.66 -6.42
C SER A 31 11.06 19.42 -5.76
N CYS A 32 10.61 18.97 -4.60
CA CYS A 32 9.68 19.72 -3.77
C CYS A 32 10.46 20.78 -2.94
N HIS A 33 10.27 22.07 -3.23
CA HIS A 33 10.95 23.16 -2.51
C HIS A 33 10.46 23.33 -1.05
N GLU A 34 9.24 22.87 -0.76
CA GLU A 34 8.65 22.92 0.59
C GLU A 34 9.26 21.87 1.53
N LEU A 35 9.86 20.83 0.96
CA LEU A 35 10.49 19.74 1.70
C LEU A 35 12.01 19.89 1.68
N GLY A 36 12.64 19.60 2.81
CA GLY A 36 14.11 19.63 2.92
C GLY A 36 14.78 18.74 1.87
N CYS A 37 15.89 19.22 1.30
CA CYS A 37 16.62 18.49 0.25
C CYS A 37 17.05 17.08 0.71
N ASN A 38 17.34 16.90 2.00
CA ASN A 38 17.79 15.66 2.63
C ASN A 38 16.67 14.64 2.92
N LEU A 39 15.41 14.93 2.61
CA LEU A 39 14.33 13.97 2.77
C LEU A 39 14.41 12.87 1.71
N CYS A 40 14.09 11.64 2.11
CA CYS A 40 13.95 10.49 1.21
C CYS A 40 13.07 10.84 -0.01
N GLY A 41 13.54 10.49 -1.22
CA GLY A 41 12.81 10.76 -2.46
C GLY A 41 11.38 10.18 -2.45
N TYR A 42 11.21 8.97 -1.91
CA TYR A 42 9.90 8.35 -1.81
C TYR A 42 8.92 9.14 -0.91
N ALA A 43 9.41 9.68 0.21
CA ALA A 43 8.59 10.51 1.09
C ALA A 43 8.11 11.79 0.38
N LYS A 44 8.95 12.38 -0.48
CA LYS A 44 8.56 13.52 -1.34
C LYS A 44 7.47 13.12 -2.33
N THR A 45 7.61 11.96 -2.98
CA THR A 45 6.58 11.43 -3.89
C THR A 45 5.25 11.21 -3.17
N VAL A 46 5.27 10.65 -1.95
CA VAL A 46 4.03 10.44 -1.17
C VAL A 46 3.39 11.78 -0.78
N TYR A 47 4.18 12.77 -0.39
CA TYR A 47 3.68 14.11 -0.10
C TYR A 47 2.99 14.72 -1.31
N GLU A 48 3.67 14.81 -2.44
CA GLU A 48 3.11 15.40 -3.66
C GLU A 48 1.87 14.65 -4.09
N LYS A 49 1.93 13.31 -4.09
CA LYS A 49 0.75 12.53 -4.45
C LYS A 49 -0.41 12.82 -3.52
N GLY A 50 -0.18 12.89 -2.21
CA GLY A 50 -1.19 13.21 -1.22
C GLY A 50 -1.77 14.63 -1.37
N MET A 51 -0.99 15.59 -1.87
CA MET A 51 -1.46 16.95 -2.16
C MET A 51 -2.34 17.02 -3.42
N GLU A 52 -2.19 16.07 -4.36
CA GLU A 52 -3.04 15.99 -5.57
C GLU A 52 -4.40 15.32 -5.31
N LEU A 53 -4.54 14.57 -4.22
CA LEU A 53 -5.77 13.83 -3.93
C LEU A 53 -6.92 14.77 -3.52
N ASN A 54 -8.15 14.34 -3.75
CA ASN A 54 -9.36 15.10 -3.43
C ASN A 54 -10.12 14.50 -2.23
N SER A 55 -11.18 15.17 -1.79
CA SER A 55 -11.98 14.78 -0.62
C SER A 55 -12.78 13.48 -0.76
N GLY A 56 -12.85 12.90 -1.96
CA GLY A 56 -13.40 11.56 -2.20
C GLY A 56 -12.38 10.43 -1.99
N ASP A 57 -11.11 10.76 -1.81
CA ASP A 57 -10.03 9.79 -1.69
C ASP A 57 -9.65 9.52 -0.24
N CYS A 58 -9.11 8.32 -0.02
CA CYS A 58 -8.51 7.88 1.23
C CYS A 58 -7.02 7.63 1.01
N LEU A 59 -6.16 8.19 1.86
CA LEU A 59 -4.73 8.00 1.83
C LEU A 59 -4.26 7.30 3.10
N LEU A 60 -3.66 6.12 2.94
CA LEU A 60 -3.17 5.28 4.03
C LEU A 60 -1.65 5.37 4.10
N ILE A 61 -1.13 5.82 5.25
CA ILE A 61 0.30 6.00 5.49
C ILE A 61 0.73 5.15 6.67
N ALA A 62 1.86 4.44 6.55
CA ALA A 62 2.45 3.76 7.70
C ALA A 62 3.59 4.62 8.28
N ASP A 63 3.66 4.75 9.60
CA ASP A 63 4.73 5.46 10.33
C ASP A 63 6.07 4.69 10.37
N SER A 64 6.35 3.93 9.31
CA SER A 64 7.49 3.02 9.15
C SER A 64 8.89 3.64 9.28
N CYS A 65 9.02 4.96 9.08
CA CYS A 65 10.25 5.69 9.34
C CYS A 65 9.93 7.16 9.67
N ASP A 66 10.92 7.88 10.21
CA ASP A 66 10.76 9.29 10.59
C ASP A 66 10.26 10.16 9.45
N ALA A 67 10.76 9.94 8.23
CA ALA A 67 10.34 10.69 7.05
C ALA A 67 8.84 10.48 6.77
N MET A 68 8.36 9.23 6.78
CA MET A 68 6.96 8.92 6.54
C MET A 68 6.04 9.41 7.66
N ARG A 69 6.52 9.38 8.91
CA ARG A 69 5.78 9.95 10.04
C ARG A 69 5.54 11.45 9.86
N ARG A 70 6.59 12.21 9.49
CA ARG A 70 6.47 13.66 9.24
C ARG A 70 5.60 13.98 8.03
N ILE A 71 5.70 13.19 6.96
CA ILE A 71 4.82 13.34 5.79
C ILE A 71 3.37 13.00 6.15
N GLY A 72 3.14 11.98 6.98
CA GLY A 72 1.82 11.67 7.52
C GLY A 72 1.23 12.85 8.29
N ASP A 73 1.99 13.43 9.23
CA ASP A 73 1.57 14.61 10.00
C ASP A 73 1.15 15.75 9.05
N LEU A 74 2.02 16.13 8.09
CA LEU A 74 1.73 17.21 7.15
C LEU A 74 0.50 16.94 6.28
N LEU A 75 0.38 15.74 5.72
CA LEU A 75 -0.75 15.39 4.85
C LEU A 75 -2.06 15.32 5.61
N SER A 76 -2.03 14.93 6.89
CA SER A 76 -3.24 14.94 7.73
C SER A 76 -3.80 16.35 7.95
N GLU A 77 -2.94 17.38 7.86
CA GLU A 77 -3.34 18.78 7.99
C GLU A 77 -3.64 19.44 6.65
N LEU A 78 -2.88 19.10 5.59
CA LEU A 78 -2.86 19.85 4.33
C LEU A 78 -3.56 19.15 3.16
N SER A 79 -3.69 17.82 3.17
CA SER A 79 -4.34 17.09 2.08
C SER A 79 -5.85 17.35 2.09
N SER A 80 -6.45 17.40 0.89
CA SER A 80 -7.91 17.36 0.77
C SER A 80 -8.48 15.96 0.99
N ALA A 81 -7.67 14.91 0.85
CA ALA A 81 -8.08 13.53 1.07
C ALA A 81 -8.22 13.21 2.55
N ARG A 82 -8.98 12.15 2.86
CA ARG A 82 -9.00 11.60 4.21
C ARG A 82 -7.70 10.83 4.43
N VAL A 83 -6.92 11.20 5.44
CA VAL A 83 -5.63 10.57 5.74
C VAL A 83 -5.75 9.69 6.98
N PHE A 84 -5.26 8.47 6.89
CA PHE A 84 -5.07 7.57 8.02
C PHE A 84 -3.59 7.22 8.18
N ILE A 85 -3.08 7.33 9.39
CA ILE A 85 -1.69 6.98 9.72
C ILE A 85 -1.71 5.71 10.58
N LEU A 86 -1.35 4.58 9.98
CA LEU A 86 -1.15 3.32 10.67
C LEU A 86 0.14 3.38 11.47
N ARG A 87 0.04 3.15 12.78
CA ARG A 87 1.19 3.08 13.67
C ARG A 87 1.71 1.66 13.79
N LEU A 88 3.01 1.50 13.59
CA LEU A 88 3.68 0.22 13.68
C LEU A 88 4.32 0.05 15.05
N PRO A 89 4.15 -1.12 15.69
CA PRO A 89 4.90 -1.43 16.88
C PRO A 89 6.39 -1.64 16.53
N TRP A 90 7.24 -1.36 17.50
CA TRP A 90 8.70 -1.42 17.36
C TRP A 90 9.26 -2.78 17.80
N LYS A 91 8.37 -3.66 18.28
CA LYS A 91 8.64 -4.98 18.82
C LYS A 91 7.58 -5.94 18.27
N SER A 92 7.75 -7.22 18.59
CA SER A 92 6.84 -8.30 18.20
C SER A 92 6.40 -9.13 19.41
N ASP A 93 6.30 -8.51 20.59
CA ASP A 93 5.79 -9.14 21.81
C ASP A 93 4.26 -9.10 21.85
N VAL A 94 3.67 -9.65 22.91
CA VAL A 94 2.20 -9.75 23.05
C VAL A 94 1.55 -8.35 23.02
N ASP A 95 2.17 -7.37 23.69
CA ASP A 95 1.68 -6.00 23.72
C ASP A 95 1.73 -5.35 22.33
N ALA A 96 2.78 -5.61 21.55
CA ALA A 96 2.87 -5.16 20.17
C ALA A 96 1.79 -5.78 19.26
N ILE A 97 1.44 -7.05 19.46
CA ILE A 97 0.37 -7.73 18.72
C ILE A 97 -0.99 -7.09 19.06
N GLU A 98 -1.26 -6.86 20.35
CA GLU A 98 -2.50 -6.21 20.79
C GLU A 98 -2.60 -4.78 20.23
N PHE A 99 -1.51 -4.02 20.30
CA PHE A 99 -1.43 -2.68 19.72
C PHE A 99 -1.73 -2.68 18.22
N LEU A 100 -1.06 -3.52 17.44
CA LEU A 100 -1.28 -3.59 15.99
C LEU A 100 -2.70 -4.07 15.65
N SER A 101 -3.28 -4.98 16.44
CA SER A 101 -4.68 -5.40 16.26
C SER A 101 -5.64 -4.22 16.45
N GLY A 102 -5.36 -3.34 17.43
CA GLY A 102 -6.11 -2.09 17.62
C GLY A 102 -6.01 -1.17 16.40
N GLU A 103 -4.79 -0.92 15.94
CA GLU A 103 -4.52 -0.07 14.77
C GLU A 103 -5.21 -0.58 13.48
N ILE A 104 -5.29 -1.90 13.29
CA ILE A 104 -6.03 -2.51 12.16
C ILE A 104 -7.55 -2.32 12.33
N GLY A 105 -8.06 -2.39 13.56
CA GLY A 105 -9.46 -2.09 13.88
C GLY A 105 -9.81 -0.63 13.59
N ASP A 106 -8.92 0.29 13.96
CA ASP A 106 -9.07 1.73 13.69
C ASP A 106 -9.01 2.03 12.20
N LEU A 107 -8.13 1.36 11.45
CA LEU A 107 -8.08 1.46 9.98
C LEU A 107 -9.41 1.03 9.35
N THR A 108 -9.97 -0.09 9.82
CA THR A 108 -11.25 -0.61 9.33
C THR A 108 -12.36 0.42 9.59
N THR A 109 -12.43 0.93 10.81
CA THR A 109 -13.40 1.96 11.21
C THR A 109 -13.24 3.25 10.40
N PHE A 110 -12.00 3.68 10.12
CA PHE A 110 -11.71 4.84 9.29
C PHE A 110 -12.25 4.68 7.87
N LEU A 111 -12.07 3.50 7.26
CA LEU A 111 -12.58 3.22 5.92
C LEU A 111 -14.11 3.17 5.89
N GLU A 112 -14.73 2.53 6.88
CA GLU A 112 -16.19 2.47 7.01
C GLU A 112 -16.82 3.86 7.18
N ASN A 113 -16.22 4.71 8.03
CA ASN A 113 -16.61 6.11 8.18
C ASN A 113 -16.41 6.95 6.91
N SER A 114 -15.53 6.48 6.01
CA SER A 114 -15.29 7.08 4.70
C SER A 114 -16.22 6.51 3.61
N GLY A 115 -17.18 5.66 3.97
CA GLY A 115 -18.12 5.03 3.05
C GLY A 115 -17.60 3.77 2.35
N VAL A 116 -16.49 3.19 2.83
CA VAL A 116 -15.88 1.97 2.30
C VAL A 116 -16.19 0.80 3.24
N ALA A 117 -17.11 -0.07 2.84
CA ALA A 117 -17.40 -1.30 3.60
C ALA A 117 -16.24 -2.30 3.50
N VAL A 118 -15.85 -2.89 4.64
CA VAL A 118 -14.73 -3.82 4.74
C VAL A 118 -15.19 -5.19 5.24
N ASN A 119 -14.81 -6.26 4.53
CA ASN A 119 -14.97 -7.64 4.98
C ASN A 119 -13.60 -8.32 5.08
N LEU A 120 -13.06 -8.43 6.29
CA LEU A 120 -11.73 -8.99 6.54
C LEU A 120 -11.60 -10.45 6.12
N HIS A 121 -12.63 -11.29 6.31
CA HIS A 121 -12.58 -12.70 5.90
C HIS A 121 -12.43 -12.84 4.38
N LYS A 122 -13.21 -12.05 3.62
CA LYS A 122 -13.08 -11.95 2.16
C LYS A 122 -11.70 -11.42 1.77
N GLY A 123 -11.23 -10.42 2.50
CA GLY A 123 -9.92 -9.79 2.29
C GLY A 123 -8.74 -10.74 2.44
N ILE A 124 -8.69 -11.47 3.55
CA ILE A 124 -7.66 -12.48 3.84
C ILE A 124 -7.68 -13.59 2.78
N ALA A 125 -8.86 -14.09 2.43
CA ALA A 125 -8.98 -15.12 1.40
C ALA A 125 -8.44 -14.65 0.04
N ARG A 126 -8.78 -13.42 -0.37
CA ARG A 126 -8.27 -12.81 -1.61
C ARG A 126 -6.77 -12.55 -1.56
N PHE A 127 -6.24 -12.13 -0.42
CA PHE A 127 -4.81 -11.89 -0.25
C PHE A 127 -4.01 -13.19 -0.39
N ASN A 128 -4.42 -14.26 0.29
CA ASN A 128 -3.76 -15.56 0.18
C ASN A 128 -3.80 -16.09 -1.26
N ASP A 129 -4.95 -16.01 -1.92
CA ASP A 129 -5.11 -16.37 -3.34
C ASP A 129 -4.22 -15.54 -4.28
N LEU A 130 -3.93 -14.29 -3.93
CA LEU A 130 -3.00 -13.43 -4.66
C LEU A 130 -1.54 -13.80 -4.40
N VAL A 131 -1.18 -14.10 -3.15
CA VAL A 131 0.16 -14.57 -2.77
C VAL A 131 0.48 -15.88 -3.48
N ASP A 132 -0.45 -16.85 -3.45
CA ASP A 132 -0.30 -18.13 -4.15
C ASP A 132 -0.09 -17.93 -5.66
N HIS A 133 -0.83 -16.99 -6.27
CA HIS A 133 -0.66 -16.63 -7.67
C HIS A 133 0.73 -16.06 -7.95
N VAL A 134 1.24 -15.16 -7.11
CA VAL A 134 2.58 -14.58 -7.29
C VAL A 134 3.66 -15.64 -7.13
N LEU A 135 3.63 -16.44 -6.05
CA LEU A 135 4.62 -17.48 -5.76
C LEU A 135 4.66 -18.56 -6.86
N THR A 136 3.51 -18.94 -7.40
CA THR A 136 3.44 -19.93 -8.50
C THR A 136 4.09 -19.42 -9.78
N ASN A 137 4.08 -18.11 -9.99
CA ASN A 137 4.45 -17.51 -11.26
C ASN A 137 5.80 -16.79 -11.24
N GLU A 138 6.31 -16.35 -10.09
CA GLU A 138 7.59 -15.64 -10.00
C GLU A 138 8.76 -16.48 -10.52
N ILE A 139 8.70 -17.80 -10.38
CA ILE A 139 9.71 -18.73 -10.91
C ILE A 139 9.62 -18.90 -12.44
N ARG A 140 8.53 -18.45 -13.06
CA ARG A 140 8.20 -18.66 -14.48
C ARG A 140 8.46 -17.45 -15.36
N VAL A 141 8.60 -16.27 -14.75
CA VAL A 141 8.80 -14.99 -15.45
C VAL A 141 10.03 -14.25 -14.95
N GLN A 142 10.52 -13.32 -15.77
CA GLN A 142 11.73 -12.55 -15.46
C GLN A 142 11.66 -11.15 -16.08
N GLY A 143 12.56 -10.27 -15.64
CA GLY A 143 12.64 -8.90 -16.16
C GLY A 143 11.33 -8.11 -15.99
N ALA A 144 10.86 -7.49 -17.06
CA ALA A 144 9.68 -6.63 -17.05
C ALA A 144 8.38 -7.36 -16.64
N ASP A 145 8.25 -8.65 -16.98
CA ASP A 145 7.07 -9.43 -16.65
C ASP A 145 7.03 -9.79 -15.17
N LEU A 146 8.19 -10.02 -14.53
CA LEU A 146 8.29 -10.18 -13.08
C LEU A 146 7.92 -8.89 -12.35
N SER A 147 8.39 -7.73 -12.84
CA SER A 147 7.98 -6.42 -12.29
C SER A 147 6.47 -6.20 -12.43
N ARG A 148 5.88 -6.53 -13.58
CA ARG A 148 4.43 -6.42 -13.80
C ARG A 148 3.64 -7.34 -12.86
N LEU A 149 4.13 -8.55 -12.61
CA LEU A 149 3.52 -9.49 -11.67
C LEU A 149 3.43 -8.88 -10.26
N TYR A 150 4.55 -8.38 -9.72
CA TYR A 150 4.56 -7.78 -8.38
C TYR A 150 3.77 -6.47 -8.31
N LEU A 151 3.95 -5.56 -9.27
CA LEU A 151 3.27 -4.26 -9.25
C LEU A 151 1.74 -4.40 -9.36
N SER A 152 1.26 -5.33 -10.20
CA SER A 152 -0.18 -5.59 -10.29
C SER A 152 -0.72 -6.21 -9.00
N ALA A 153 0.05 -7.10 -8.36
CA ALA A 153 -0.33 -7.68 -7.08
C ALA A 153 -0.43 -6.62 -5.97
N LEU A 154 0.44 -5.60 -5.96
CA LEU A 154 0.34 -4.48 -5.02
C LEU A 154 -0.95 -3.65 -5.19
N ASP A 155 -1.60 -3.72 -6.35
CA ASP A 155 -2.92 -3.13 -6.61
C ASP A 155 -4.07 -4.15 -6.50
N GLY A 156 -3.81 -5.33 -5.92
CA GLY A 156 -4.80 -6.39 -5.71
C GLY A 156 -5.20 -7.15 -6.98
N LYS A 157 -4.40 -7.08 -8.05
CA LYS A 157 -4.71 -7.66 -9.36
C LYS A 157 -3.80 -8.85 -9.68
N LYS A 158 -4.38 -9.87 -10.30
CA LYS A 158 -3.63 -11.01 -10.86
C LYS A 158 -3.27 -10.71 -12.31
N THR A 159 -1.97 -10.69 -12.60
CA THR A 159 -1.48 -10.56 -13.98
C THR A 159 -1.65 -11.89 -14.72
N GLU A 160 -2.23 -11.84 -15.92
CA GLU A 160 -2.22 -12.96 -16.86
C GLU A 160 -0.80 -13.17 -17.42
N ILE A 161 -0.32 -14.41 -17.40
CA ILE A 161 1.03 -14.73 -17.87
C ILE A 161 0.92 -15.32 -19.27
N ASP A 162 1.45 -14.59 -20.25
CA ASP A 162 1.53 -15.10 -21.61
C ASP A 162 2.58 -16.22 -21.69
N SER A 163 2.18 -17.35 -22.29
CA SER A 163 2.98 -18.57 -22.36
C SER A 163 4.22 -18.42 -23.26
N SER A 164 4.28 -17.35 -24.04
CA SER A 164 5.38 -16.99 -24.95
C SER A 164 6.65 -16.50 -24.25
N ASN A 165 6.55 -16.03 -23.00
CA ASN A 165 7.65 -15.42 -22.22
C ASN A 165 8.14 -16.27 -21.04
N LEU A 166 7.77 -17.55 -21.00
CA LEU A 166 8.23 -18.47 -19.97
C LEU A 166 9.76 -18.62 -20.01
N VAL A 167 10.39 -18.66 -18.83
CA VAL A 167 11.81 -19.03 -18.72
C VAL A 167 12.00 -20.40 -19.39
N SER A 168 12.73 -20.46 -20.50
CA SER A 168 13.08 -21.73 -21.14
C SER A 168 13.95 -22.51 -20.16
N GLY A 169 13.44 -23.64 -19.68
CA GLY A 169 14.12 -24.50 -18.72
C GLY A 169 15.56 -24.76 -19.14
N GLY A 170 16.51 -24.18 -18.40
CA GLY A 170 17.90 -24.57 -18.47
C GLY A 170 18.01 -25.96 -17.84
N ALA A 171 18.39 -26.94 -18.66
CA ALA A 171 18.84 -28.26 -18.23
C ALA A 171 20.14 -28.16 -17.43
#